data_AF-A0A6F8PTV5-F1
#
_entry.id   AF-A0A6F8PTV5-F1
#
_cell.length_a   1.000
_cell.length_b   1.000
_cell.length_c   1.000
_cell.angle_alpha   90.00
_cell.angle_beta   90.00
_cell.angle_gamma   90.00
#
_symmetry.space_group_name_H-M   'P 1'
#
loop_
_entity.id
_entity.type
_entity.pdbx_description
1 polymer ?
#
loop_
_entity_poly.entity_id
_entity_poly.type
_entity_poly.pdbx_seq_one_letter_code
_entity_poly.pdbx_strand_id
1 'polypeptide(L)'
;MKKLIAGMTIAVALAGFNGLANASADLDAKMAEAAKIHAEAAKGGFVWKQKAMKETYFNTYKAEYDEAKKKGDLKKMENAADLAMRTAKGEHVQMSADVKAGWAK
;
A
#
# COMPACT_ATOMS: atom_id res chain seq x y z
N MET A 1 -34.20 -27.28 7.21
CA MET A 1 -34.21 -25.80 7.18
C MET A 1 -33.45 -25.33 5.95
N LYS A 2 -34.16 -24.86 4.92
CA LYS A 2 -33.56 -24.27 3.72
C LYS A 2 -32.97 -22.91 4.10
N LYS A 3 -31.65 -22.84 4.24
CA LYS A 3 -30.93 -21.57 4.43
C LYS A 3 -30.76 -20.95 3.05
N LEU A 4 -31.63 -20.00 2.73
CA LEU A 4 -31.47 -19.12 1.57
C LEU A 4 -30.16 -18.33 1.74
N ILE A 5 -29.14 -18.69 0.98
CA ILE A 5 -28.02 -17.78 0.72
C ILE A 5 -28.58 -16.76 -0.26
N ALA A 6 -29.12 -15.68 0.28
CA ALA A 6 -29.43 -14.48 -0.48
C ALA A 6 -28.10 -13.93 -1.01
N GLY A 7 -27.73 -14.34 -2.22
CA GLY A 7 -26.65 -13.70 -2.96
C GLY A 7 -27.03 -12.25 -3.21
N MET A 8 -26.37 -11.33 -2.52
CA MET A 8 -26.33 -9.93 -2.95
C MET A 8 -25.59 -9.88 -4.30
N THR A 9 -26.32 -10.03 -5.39
CA THR A 9 -25.86 -9.54 -6.69
C THR A 9 -25.89 -8.02 -6.64
N ILE A 10 -24.71 -7.42 -6.45
CA ILE A 10 -24.52 -5.99 -6.68
C ILE A 10 -24.67 -5.79 -8.19
N ALA A 11 -25.85 -5.33 -8.63
CA ALA A 11 -26.02 -4.79 -9.96
C ALA A 11 -25.25 -3.47 -10.04
N VAL A 12 -23.95 -3.55 -10.38
CA VAL A 12 -23.16 -2.37 -10.73
C VAL A 12 -23.62 -1.88 -12.09
N ALA A 13 -24.22 -0.69 -12.12
CA ALA A 13 -24.49 0.04 -13.35
C ALA A 13 -23.21 0.15 -14.18
N LEU A 14 -23.23 -0.38 -15.42
CA LEU A 14 -22.07 -0.48 -16.32
C LEU A 14 -21.38 0.87 -16.60
N ALA A 15 -22.01 2.01 -16.32
CA ALA A 15 -21.40 3.34 -16.48
C ALA A 15 -20.34 3.68 -15.41
N GLY A 16 -20.42 3.08 -14.22
CA GLY A 16 -19.44 3.31 -13.14
C GLY A 16 -18.20 2.40 -13.21
N PHE A 17 -18.27 1.32 -14.01
CA PHE A 17 -17.22 0.30 -14.06
C PHE A 17 -15.90 0.83 -14.63
N ASN A 18 -15.96 1.74 -15.62
CA ASN A 18 -14.77 2.35 -16.22
C ASN A 18 -14.03 3.27 -15.25
N GLY A 19 -14.76 4.03 -14.41
CA GLY A 19 -14.14 4.90 -13.39
C GLY A 19 -13.49 4.09 -12.26
N LEU A 20 -14.14 3.01 -11.83
CA LEU A 20 -13.61 2.07 -10.84
C LEU A 20 -12.36 1.33 -11.36
N ALA A 21 -12.38 0.92 -12.64
CA ALA A 21 -11.24 0.24 -13.26
C ALA A 21 -10.01 1.16 -13.39
N ASN A 22 -10.21 2.40 -13.82
CA ASN A 22 -9.12 3.39 -13.91
C ASN A 22 -8.56 3.73 -12.51
N ALA A 23 -9.42 3.98 -11.52
CA ALA A 23 -8.97 4.22 -10.16
C ALA A 23 -8.16 3.05 -9.58
N SER A 24 -8.59 1.80 -9.83
CA SER A 24 -7.81 0.63 -9.43
C SER A 24 -6.45 0.56 -10.12
N ALA A 25 -6.37 0.89 -11.41
CA ALA A 25 -5.11 0.90 -12.16
C ALA A 25 -4.13 1.96 -11.65
N ASP A 26 -4.63 3.16 -11.34
CA ASP A 26 -3.83 4.24 -10.76
C ASP A 26 -3.26 3.85 -9.37
N LEU A 27 -4.09 3.18 -8.55
CA LEU A 27 -3.66 2.68 -7.25
C LEU A 27 -2.64 1.53 -7.37
N ASP A 28 -2.79 0.65 -8.36
CA ASP A 28 -1.81 -0.40 -8.66
C ASP A 28 -0.46 0.22 -9.08
N ALA A 29 -0.49 1.27 -9.91
CA ALA A 29 0.72 1.99 -10.32
C ALA A 29 1.41 2.65 -9.11
N LYS A 30 0.64 3.24 -8.19
CA LYS A 30 1.16 3.82 -6.94
C LYS A 30 1.81 2.77 -6.05
N MET A 31 1.22 1.59 -5.91
CA MET A 31 1.81 0.47 -5.17
C MET A 31 3.11 -0.03 -5.81
N ALA A 32 3.15 -0.09 -7.14
CA ALA A 32 4.36 -0.48 -7.87
C ALA A 32 5.50 0.55 -7.70
N GLU A 33 5.19 1.85 -7.70
CA GLU A 33 6.16 2.90 -7.41
C GLU A 33 6.66 2.81 -5.95
N ALA A 34 5.76 2.67 -4.98
CA ALA A 34 6.13 2.49 -3.58
C ALA A 34 7.04 1.26 -3.38
N ALA A 35 6.77 0.15 -4.09
CA ALA A 35 7.60 -1.04 -4.04
C ALA A 35 9.02 -0.80 -4.56
N LYS A 36 9.18 -0.01 -5.64
CA LYS A 36 10.51 0.35 -6.17
C LYS A 36 11.31 1.16 -5.15
N ILE A 37 10.70 2.19 -4.58
CA ILE A 37 11.34 3.06 -3.58
C ILE A 37 11.72 2.26 -2.33
N HIS A 38 10.82 1.40 -1.84
CA HIS A 38 11.09 0.50 -0.71
C HIS A 38 12.27 -0.44 -1.01
N ALA A 39 12.32 -1.03 -2.21
CA ALA A 39 13.40 -1.91 -2.62
C ALA A 39 14.76 -1.18 -2.71
N GLU A 40 14.77 0.08 -3.11
CA GLU A 40 15.98 0.92 -3.09
C GLU A 40 16.46 1.17 -1.66
N ALA A 41 15.57 1.59 -0.76
CA ALA A 41 15.91 1.79 0.65
C ALA A 41 16.36 0.49 1.33
N ALA A 42 15.78 -0.66 0.95
CA ALA A 42 16.16 -1.99 1.44
C ALA A 42 17.61 -2.35 1.10
N LYS A 43 18.13 -1.94 -0.07
CA LYS A 43 19.54 -2.15 -0.44
C LYS A 43 20.49 -1.45 0.53
N GLY A 44 20.09 -0.31 1.07
CA GLY A 44 20.85 0.44 2.08
C GLY A 44 20.54 0.05 3.53
N GLY A 45 19.64 -0.90 3.78
CA GLY A 45 19.23 -1.29 5.14
C GLY A 45 18.30 -0.28 5.85
N PHE A 46 17.75 0.70 5.13
CA PHE A 46 16.92 1.78 5.69
C PHE A 46 15.44 1.42 5.83
N VAL A 47 15.12 0.14 6.03
CA VAL A 47 13.74 -0.35 6.07
C VAL A 47 13.14 -0.28 7.46
N TRP A 48 11.94 0.27 7.56
CA TRP A 48 11.19 0.38 8.80
C TRP A 48 10.41 -0.89 9.08
N LYS A 49 10.64 -1.44 10.27
CA LYS A 49 10.00 -2.67 10.74
C LYS A 49 9.12 -2.40 11.93
N GLN A 50 8.00 -3.11 11.99
CA GLN A 50 7.15 -3.12 13.16
C GLN A 50 7.83 -3.89 14.28
N LYS A 51 8.02 -3.25 15.44
CA LYS A 51 8.74 -3.84 16.58
C LYS A 51 8.15 -5.17 17.05
N ALA A 52 6.82 -5.30 17.03
CA ALA A 52 6.12 -6.50 17.49
C ALA A 52 6.07 -7.61 16.42
N MET A 53 5.78 -7.27 15.16
CA MET A 53 5.56 -8.26 14.10
C MET A 53 6.85 -8.67 13.36
N LYS A 54 7.94 -7.91 13.51
CA LYS A 54 9.18 -8.03 12.71
C LYS A 54 9.00 -7.89 11.19
N GLU A 55 7.77 -7.72 10.73
CA GLU A 55 7.37 -7.37 9.37
C GLU A 55 7.69 -5.91 9.05
N THR A 56 7.91 -5.63 7.76
CA THR A 56 8.09 -4.24 7.31
C THR A 56 6.73 -3.54 7.29
N TYR A 57 6.73 -2.23 7.54
CA TYR A 57 5.50 -1.45 7.39
C TYR A 57 4.96 -1.55 5.96
N PHE A 58 5.85 -1.53 4.96
CA PHE A 58 5.50 -1.70 3.55
C PHE A 58 4.75 -3.02 3.29
N ASN A 59 5.26 -4.16 3.76
CA ASN A 59 4.62 -5.46 3.57
C ASN A 59 3.24 -5.52 4.21
N THR A 60 3.08 -4.91 5.38
CA THR A 60 1.79 -4.83 6.08
C THR A 60 0.76 -4.12 5.20
N TYR A 61 1.09 -2.93 4.70
CA TYR A 61 0.18 -2.17 3.85
C TYR A 61 -0.05 -2.84 2.49
N LYS A 62 0.94 -3.56 1.96
CA LYS A 62 0.75 -4.39 0.77
C LYS A 62 -0.29 -5.48 1.01
N ALA A 63 -0.24 -6.16 2.14
CA ALA A 63 -1.23 -7.19 2.48
C ALA A 63 -2.63 -6.59 2.64
N GLU A 64 -2.75 -5.44 3.31
CA GLU A 64 -4.02 -4.71 3.44
C GLU A 64 -4.58 -4.28 2.07
N TYR A 65 -3.71 -3.81 1.16
CA TYR A 65 -4.07 -3.47 -0.21
C TYR A 65 -4.60 -4.69 -0.98
N ASP A 66 -3.89 -5.82 -0.93
CA ASP A 66 -4.29 -7.05 -1.62
C ASP A 66 -5.63 -7.60 -1.08
N GLU A 67 -5.88 -7.46 0.23
CA GLU A 67 -7.15 -7.84 0.85
C GLU A 67 -8.29 -6.88 0.43
N ALA A 68 -8.04 -5.57 0.40
CA ALA A 68 -9.00 -4.58 -0.06
C ALA A 68 -9.34 -4.75 -1.54
N LYS A 69 -8.35 -5.06 -2.39
CA LYS A 69 -8.53 -5.33 -3.81
C LYS A 69 -9.43 -6.53 -4.05
N LYS A 70 -9.24 -7.63 -3.30
CA LYS A 70 -10.12 -8.81 -3.36
C LYS A 70 -11.57 -8.49 -2.99
N LYS A 71 -11.77 -7.50 -2.11
CA LYS A 71 -13.10 -7.06 -1.65
C LYS A 71 -13.70 -5.94 -2.51
N GLY A 72 -12.95 -5.39 -3.48
CA GLY A 72 -13.37 -4.21 -4.24
C GLY A 72 -13.50 -2.94 -3.40
N ASP A 73 -12.82 -2.87 -2.25
CA ASP A 73 -12.90 -1.73 -1.32
C ASP A 73 -11.88 -0.65 -1.70
N LEU A 74 -12.25 0.19 -2.66
CA LEU A 74 -11.38 1.25 -3.19
C LEU A 74 -10.84 2.19 -2.10
N LYS A 75 -11.63 2.52 -1.08
CA LYS A 75 -11.21 3.43 -0.01
C LYS A 75 -10.08 2.81 0.83
N LYS A 76 -10.18 1.52 1.14
CA LYS A 76 -9.09 0.81 1.81
C LYS A 76 -7.89 0.62 0.91
N MET A 77 -8.09 0.38 -0.40
CA MET A 77 -6.98 0.33 -1.37
C MET A 77 -6.22 1.65 -1.41
N GLU A 78 -6.92 2.78 -1.47
CA GLU A 78 -6.32 4.13 -1.48
C GLU A 78 -5.53 4.39 -0.19
N ASN A 79 -6.13 4.16 0.96
CA ASN A 79 -5.47 4.35 2.25
C ASN A 79 -4.22 3.46 2.41
N ALA A 80 -4.30 2.18 2.03
CA ALA A 80 -3.16 1.27 2.08
C ALA A 80 -2.05 1.70 1.12
N ALA A 81 -2.40 2.13 -0.10
CA ALA A 81 -1.43 2.63 -1.08
C ALA A 81 -0.75 3.94 -0.63
N ASP A 82 -1.49 4.84 0.03
CA ASP A 82 -0.94 6.05 0.64
C ASP A 82 0.05 5.73 1.75
N LEU A 83 -0.30 4.81 2.64
CA LEU A 83 0.56 4.39 3.74
C LEU A 83 1.82 3.70 3.23
N ALA A 84 1.70 2.81 2.25
CA ALA A 84 2.84 2.16 1.60
C ALA A 84 3.78 3.20 0.97
N MET A 85 3.23 4.17 0.23
CA MET A 85 4.00 5.24 -0.40
C MET A 85 4.69 6.15 0.63
N ARG A 86 4.01 6.52 1.71
CA ARG A 86 4.57 7.34 2.80
C ARG A 86 5.71 6.63 3.50
N THR A 87 5.55 5.34 3.79
CA THR A 87 6.62 4.51 4.36
C THR A 87 7.82 4.44 3.43
N ALA A 88 7.63 4.07 2.16
CA ALA A 88 8.72 3.95 1.21
C ALA A 88 9.47 5.28 1.02
N LYS A 89 8.76 6.39 0.89
CA LYS A 89 9.37 7.74 0.81
C LYS A 89 10.14 8.09 2.08
N GLY A 90 9.61 7.77 3.26
CA GLY A 90 10.30 7.99 4.54
C GLY A 90 11.61 7.22 4.64
N GLU A 91 11.60 5.95 4.25
CA GLU A 91 12.79 5.09 4.19
C GLU A 91 13.83 5.62 3.18
N HIS A 92 13.39 6.08 2.01
CA HIS A 92 14.27 6.69 1.01
C HIS A 92 14.84 8.03 1.47
N VAL A 93 14.04 8.88 2.13
CA VAL A 93 14.53 10.13 2.73
C VAL A 93 15.60 9.82 3.77
N GLN A 94 15.38 8.82 4.63
CA GLN A 94 16.37 8.40 5.62
C GLN A 94 17.67 7.87 4.98
N MET A 95 17.55 7.16 3.85
CA MET A 95 18.71 6.74 3.06
C MET A 95 19.49 7.94 2.50
N SER A 96 18.80 8.98 2.05
CA SER A 96 19.40 10.22 1.51
C SER A 96 19.81 11.24 2.59
N ALA A 97 19.40 11.01 3.84
CA ALA A 97 19.70 11.90 4.93
C ALA A 97 21.19 11.78 5.20
N ASP A 98 21.94 12.80 4.81
CA ASP A 98 23.32 13.00 5.20
C ASP A 98 23.31 13.27 6.71
N VAL A 99 23.28 12.19 7.50
CA VAL A 99 23.30 12.27 8.96
C VAL A 99 24.70 12.70 9.35
N LYS A 100 24.96 14.01 9.24
CA LYS A 100 26.09 14.63 9.92
C LYS A 100 25.94 14.28 11.39
N ALA A 101 26.94 13.59 11.92
CA ALA A 101 26.97 13.33 13.34
C ALA A 101 26.86 14.67 14.08
N GLY A 102 26.08 14.74 15.16
CA GLY A 102 25.77 16.01 15.84
C GLY A 102 26.99 16.81 16.36
N TRP A 103 28.17 16.20 16.31
CA TRP A 103 29.47 16.81 16.64
C TRP A 103 30.26 17.36 15.42
N ALA A 104 29.83 17.07 14.19
CA ALA A 104 30.41 17.65 12.99
C ALA A 104 29.80 19.04 12.74
N LYS A 105 30.48 20.09 13.23
CA LYS A 105 30.21 21.49 12.86
C LYS A 105 30.62 21.76 11.41
#